data_AF-I1BRC2-F1
#
_entry.id   AF-I1BRC2-F1
#
_cell.length_a   1.000
_cell.length_b   1.000
_cell.length_c   1.000
_cell.angle_alpha   90.00
_cell.angle_beta   90.00
_cell.angle_gamma   90.00
#
_symmetry.space_group_name_H-M   'P 1'
#
loop_
_entity.id
_entity.type
_entity.pdbx_description
1 polymer ?
#
loop_
_entity_poly.entity_id
_entity_poly.type
_entity_poly.pdbx_seq_one_letter_code
_entity_poly.pdbx_strand_id
1 'polypeptide(L)'
;MGNKKLTLRTIKNRDAIHPYSRKAQQLSRVYQRREKMAKKEAQKSTNPIELYLARHDEEIEQLENDRCRGHRKPKSPRQDLLEALKEREANEYVSGLELPDLTNGKTLKLLREWDGDKNSMSRISTIRIQKPTKEEQDKPKPYDWY
;
A
#
# COMPACT_ATOMS: atom_id res chain seq x y z
N MET A 1 -32.17 9.92 16.73
CA MET A 1 -31.56 10.98 15.89
C MET A 1 -30.14 10.56 15.53
N GLY A 2 -29.86 10.24 14.26
CA GLY A 2 -28.54 9.74 13.84
C GLY A 2 -27.46 10.81 13.88
N ASN A 3 -26.32 10.52 14.51
CA ASN A 3 -25.18 11.43 14.63
C ASN A 3 -24.50 11.69 13.27
N LYS A 4 -25.03 12.67 12.51
CA LYS A 4 -24.43 13.11 11.24
C LYS A 4 -23.09 13.81 11.52
N LYS A 5 -22.00 13.26 10.97
CA LYS A 5 -20.64 13.80 11.14
C LYS A 5 -20.50 15.12 10.36
N LEU A 6 -20.03 16.18 11.03
CA LEU A 6 -19.73 17.47 10.38
C LEU A 6 -18.63 17.30 9.32
N THR A 7 -18.76 17.98 8.19
CA THR A 7 -17.75 18.03 7.11
C THR A 7 -17.30 19.47 6.88
N LEU A 8 -16.18 19.69 6.17
CA LEU A 8 -15.72 21.05 5.90
C LEU A 8 -16.82 21.87 5.21
N ARG A 9 -17.50 21.28 4.22
CA ARG A 9 -18.63 21.90 3.50
C ARG A 9 -19.75 22.40 4.43
N THR A 10 -19.95 21.74 5.57
CA THR A 10 -20.99 22.08 6.55
C THR A 10 -20.61 23.28 7.44
N ILE A 11 -19.32 23.55 7.64
CA ILE A 11 -18.84 24.66 8.48
C ILE A 11 -18.75 25.93 7.62
N LYS A 12 -19.69 26.88 7.82
CA LYS A 12 -19.71 28.20 7.16
C LYS A 12 -18.68 29.16 7.78
N ASN A 13 -18.30 30.24 7.10
CA ASN A 13 -17.43 31.33 7.62
C ASN A 13 -16.21 30.81 8.38
N ARG A 14 -15.27 30.15 7.69
CA ARG A 14 -14.12 29.47 8.31
C ARG A 14 -12.96 30.42 8.61
N ASP A 15 -12.88 31.50 7.85
CA ASP A 15 -11.72 32.41 7.82
C ASP A 15 -11.80 33.50 8.92
N ALA A 16 -12.99 33.72 9.50
CA ALA A 16 -13.24 34.70 10.55
C ALA A 16 -13.72 34.05 11.86
N ILE A 17 -13.18 32.88 12.22
CA ILE A 17 -13.53 32.17 13.46
C ILE A 17 -12.52 32.48 14.56
N HIS A 18 -13.01 32.85 15.74
CA HIS A 18 -12.15 33.02 16.92
C HIS A 18 -11.52 31.68 17.37
N PRO A 19 -10.21 31.65 17.72
CA PRO A 19 -9.47 30.42 18.01
C PRO A 19 -10.10 29.50 19.06
N TYR A 20 -10.70 30.06 20.10
CA TYR A 20 -11.31 29.31 21.20
C TYR A 20 -12.81 29.03 21.03
N SER A 21 -13.40 29.40 19.89
CA SER A 21 -14.84 29.18 19.64
C SER A 21 -15.17 27.69 19.48
N ARG A 22 -16.40 27.29 19.85
CA ARG A 22 -16.96 25.95 19.56
C ARG A 22 -16.79 25.57 18.09
N LYS A 23 -16.88 26.55 17.19
CA LYS A 23 -16.75 26.35 15.75
C LYS A 23 -15.30 26.10 15.32
N ALA A 24 -14.32 26.72 15.99
CA ALA A 24 -12.89 26.44 15.76
C ALA A 24 -12.53 25.03 16.22
N GLN A 25 -13.06 24.60 17.37
CA GLN A 25 -12.91 23.22 17.84
C GLN A 25 -13.52 22.21 16.86
N GLN A 26 -14.70 22.50 16.30
CA GLN A 26 -15.30 21.66 15.26
C GLN A 26 -14.44 21.59 14.00
N LEU A 27 -13.86 22.71 13.58
CA LEU A 27 -12.99 22.79 12.41
C LEU A 27 -11.71 21.96 12.59
N SER A 28 -11.03 22.13 13.73
CA SER A 28 -9.85 21.33 14.12
C SER A 28 -10.15 19.82 14.08
N ARG A 29 -11.28 19.39 14.65
CA ARG A 29 -11.69 17.96 14.61
C ARG A 29 -11.90 17.44 13.20
N VAL A 30 -12.47 18.24 12.30
CA VAL A 30 -12.66 17.83 10.91
C VAL A 30 -11.31 17.69 10.20
N TYR A 31 -10.38 18.63 10.41
CA TYR A 31 -9.03 18.53 9.85
C TYR A 31 -8.28 17.31 10.37
N GLN A 32 -8.19 17.14 11.69
CA GLN A 32 -7.55 15.97 12.31
C GLN A 32 -8.14 14.65 11.81
N ARG A 33 -9.47 14.59 11.60
CA ARG A 33 -10.11 13.41 11.02
C ARG A 33 -9.70 13.20 9.57
N ARG A 34 -9.69 14.25 8.73
CA ARG A 34 -9.27 14.12 7.33
C ARG A 34 -7.82 13.63 7.25
N GLU A 35 -6.94 14.17 8.08
CA GLU A 35 -5.54 13.70 8.17
C GLU A 35 -5.45 12.24 8.59
N LYS A 36 -6.17 11.83 9.64
CA LYS A 36 -6.19 10.42 10.08
C LYS A 36 -6.75 9.49 9.01
N MET A 37 -7.83 9.89 8.32
CA MET A 37 -8.40 9.10 7.23
C MET A 37 -7.44 9.01 6.04
N ALA A 38 -6.81 10.11 5.65
CA ALA A 38 -5.81 10.13 4.58
C ALA A 38 -4.59 9.27 4.91
N LYS A 39 -4.09 9.32 6.16
CA LYS A 39 -3.04 8.41 6.64
C LYS A 39 -3.47 6.96 6.53
N LYS A 40 -4.67 6.62 7.02
CA LYS A 40 -5.22 5.25 6.95
C LYS A 40 -5.41 4.76 5.52
N GLU A 41 -5.81 5.64 4.61
CA GLU A 41 -5.98 5.34 3.19
C GLU A 41 -4.62 5.14 2.50
N ALA A 42 -3.64 5.99 2.78
CA ALA A 42 -2.26 5.81 2.31
C ALA A 42 -1.60 4.54 2.85
N GLN A 43 -1.95 4.13 4.07
CA GLN A 43 -1.43 2.89 4.67
C GLN A 43 -2.09 1.63 4.12
N LYS A 44 -3.24 1.75 3.44
CA LYS A 44 -3.93 0.62 2.82
C LYS A 44 -3.43 0.47 1.38
N SER A 45 -2.35 -0.27 1.18
CA SER A 45 -1.94 -0.71 -0.16
C SER A 45 -3.09 -1.52 -0.77
N THR A 46 -3.67 -0.99 -1.84
CA THR A 46 -4.74 -1.66 -2.60
C THR A 46 -4.17 -2.64 -3.62
N ASN A 47 -2.86 -2.53 -3.89
CA ASN A 47 -2.16 -3.35 -4.85
C ASN A 47 -1.56 -4.59 -4.17
N PRO A 48 -1.94 -5.82 -4.56
CA PRO A 48 -1.39 -7.05 -3.99
C PRO A 48 0.14 -7.17 -4.18
N ILE A 49 0.72 -6.54 -5.20
CA ILE A 49 2.17 -6.55 -5.44
C ILE A 49 2.91 -5.76 -4.35
N GLU A 50 2.37 -4.62 -3.93
CA GLU A 50 2.97 -3.80 -2.87
C GLU A 50 2.91 -4.53 -1.52
N LEU A 51 1.84 -5.28 -1.26
CA LEU A 51 1.74 -6.17 -0.10
C LEU A 51 2.80 -7.27 -0.12
N TYR A 52 3.04 -7.88 -1.29
CA TYR A 52 4.07 -8.91 -1.45
C TYR A 52 5.48 -8.35 -1.20
N LEU A 53 5.80 -7.17 -1.72
CA LEU A 53 7.09 -6.51 -1.53
C LEU A 53 7.34 -6.08 -0.07
N ALA A 54 6.28 -5.70 0.65
CA ALA A 54 6.38 -5.27 2.05
C ALA A 54 6.34 -6.42 3.06
N ARG A 55 6.23 -7.69 2.63
CA ARG A 55 5.99 -8.83 3.52
C ARG A 55 7.08 -9.05 4.58
N HIS A 56 8.31 -8.61 4.32
CA HIS A 56 9.45 -8.77 5.21
C HIS A 56 9.74 -7.52 6.05
N ASP A 57 8.97 -6.44 5.87
CA ASP A 57 9.27 -5.15 6.51
C ASP A 57 9.14 -5.23 8.04
N GLU A 58 8.13 -5.95 8.53
CA GLU A 58 7.93 -6.16 9.96
C GLU A 58 9.08 -6.95 10.60
N GLU A 59 9.58 -7.97 9.90
CA GLU A 59 10.69 -8.80 10.38
C GLU A 59 12.02 -8.02 10.38
N ILE A 60 12.27 -7.24 9.32
CA ILE A 60 13.43 -6.35 9.25
C ILE A 60 13.38 -5.32 10.39
N GLU A 61 12.23 -4.68 10.61
CA GLU A 61 12.06 -3.69 11.69
C GLU A 61 12.30 -4.29 13.08
N GLN A 62 11.84 -5.52 13.33
CA GLN A 62 12.11 -6.24 14.57
C GLN A 62 13.61 -6.49 14.78
N LEU A 63 14.31 -6.99 13.75
CA LEU A 63 15.76 -7.22 13.79
C LEU A 63 16.54 -5.92 14.00
N GLU A 64 16.08 -4.82 13.38
CA GLU A 64 16.67 -3.50 13.58
C GLU A 64 16.44 -2.96 14.99
N ASN A 65 15.24 -3.16 15.55
CA ASN A 65 14.95 -2.73 16.92
C ASN A 65 15.80 -3.52 17.93
N ASP A 66 15.93 -4.83 17.75
CA ASP A 66 16.80 -5.67 18.59
C ASP A 66 18.28 -5.30 18.45
N ARG A 67 18.71 -4.83 17.28
CA ARG A 67 20.04 -4.24 17.07
C ARG A 67 20.21 -2.92 17.84
N CYS A 68 19.17 -2.08 17.87
CA CYS A 68 19.17 -0.78 18.53
C CYS A 68 19.03 -0.89 20.07
N ARG A 69 18.59 -2.03 20.60
CA ARG A 69 18.56 -2.31 22.04
C ARG A 69 19.98 -2.55 22.58
N GLY A 70 20.65 -1.48 22.98
CA GLY A 70 21.97 -1.49 23.63
C GLY A 70 23.09 -0.90 22.76
N HIS A 71 24.30 -1.45 22.85
CA HIS A 71 25.38 -1.08 21.94
C HIS A 71 25.07 -1.54 20.51
N ARG A 72 25.36 -0.70 19.52
CA ARG A 72 25.09 -0.99 18.10
C ARG A 72 25.82 -2.26 17.65
N LYS A 73 25.09 -3.37 17.60
CA LYS A 73 25.57 -4.65 17.06
C LYS A 73 25.65 -4.60 15.53
N PRO A 74 26.52 -5.41 14.89
CA PRO A 74 26.49 -5.59 13.44
C PRO A 74 25.16 -6.23 12.99
N LYS A 75 24.84 -6.10 11.70
CA LYS A 75 23.66 -6.74 11.10
C LYS A 75 23.78 -8.26 11.21
N SER A 76 22.65 -8.91 11.46
CA SER A 76 22.57 -10.37 11.41
C SER A 76 22.60 -10.83 9.95
N PRO A 77 23.21 -11.98 9.61
CA PRO A 77 23.16 -12.54 8.25
C PRO A 77 21.73 -12.69 7.71
N ARG A 78 20.76 -12.92 8.60
CA ARG A 78 19.34 -12.98 8.25
C ARG A 78 18.79 -11.61 7.82
N GLN A 79 19.18 -10.55 8.52
CA GLN A 79 18.80 -9.18 8.16
C GLN A 79 19.35 -8.83 6.78
N ASP A 80 20.63 -9.11 6.53
CA ASP A 80 21.27 -8.84 5.24
C ASP A 80 20.58 -9.61 4.10
N LEU A 81 20.21 -10.88 4.31
CA LEU A 81 19.48 -11.68 3.32
C LEU A 81 18.10 -11.09 3.01
N LEU A 82 17.33 -10.69 4.02
CA LEU A 82 15.99 -10.13 3.85
C LEU A 82 16.04 -8.78 3.14
N GLU A 83 17.00 -7.93 3.50
CA GLU A 83 17.23 -6.65 2.82
C GLU A 83 17.62 -6.86 1.35
N ALA A 84 18.53 -7.79 1.07
CA ALA A 84 18.94 -8.13 -0.30
C ALA A 84 17.79 -8.72 -1.14
N LEU A 85 16.95 -9.57 -0.55
CA LEU A 85 15.74 -10.10 -1.20
C LEU A 85 14.76 -8.98 -1.54
N LYS A 86 14.50 -8.07 -0.59
CA LYS A 86 13.63 -6.92 -0.81
C LYS A 86 14.14 -6.01 -1.92
N GLU A 87 15.44 -5.74 -1.93
CA GLU A 87 16.07 -4.92 -2.97
C GLU A 87 15.95 -5.59 -4.34
N ARG A 88 16.22 -6.90 -4.43
CA ARG A 88 16.08 -7.66 -5.66
C ARG A 88 14.64 -7.61 -6.20
N GLU A 89 13.65 -7.91 -5.37
CA GLU A 89 12.25 -7.91 -5.80
C GLU A 89 11.75 -6.51 -6.18
N ALA A 90 12.22 -5.47 -5.47
CA ALA A 90 11.91 -4.09 -5.82
C ALA A 90 12.49 -3.72 -7.20
N ASN A 91 13.71 -4.15 -7.50
CA ASN A 91 14.34 -3.96 -8.81
C ASN A 91 13.61 -4.75 -9.91
N GLU A 92 13.15 -5.97 -9.61
CA GLU A 92 12.30 -6.76 -10.50
C GLU A 92 10.97 -6.04 -10.78
N TYR A 93 10.34 -5.39 -9.79
CA TYR A 93 9.10 -4.61 -10.00
C TYR A 93 9.30 -3.35 -10.85
N VAL A 94 10.46 -2.71 -10.73
CA VAL A 94 10.81 -1.54 -11.56
C VAL A 94 11.09 -1.98 -13.00
N SER A 95 11.88 -3.04 -13.20
CA SER A 95 12.21 -3.55 -14.53
C SER A 95 11.01 -4.23 -15.21
N GLY A 96 10.15 -4.89 -14.43
CA GLY A 96 8.90 -5.52 -14.84
C GLY A 96 8.82 -6.97 -14.36
N LEU A 97 7.96 -7.22 -13.38
CA LEU A 97 7.70 -8.54 -12.81
C LEU A 97 6.84 -9.36 -13.76
N GLU A 98 7.25 -10.60 -14.01
CA GLU A 98 6.40 -11.58 -14.69
C GLU A 98 5.47 -12.23 -13.68
N LEU A 99 4.17 -11.99 -13.83
CA LEU A 99 3.14 -12.52 -12.94
C LEU A 99 2.10 -13.28 -13.75
N PRO A 100 1.50 -14.35 -13.21
CA PRO A 100 0.38 -15.01 -13.86
C PRO A 100 -0.77 -14.04 -14.12
N ASP A 101 -1.37 -14.13 -15.31
CA ASP A 101 -2.55 -13.36 -15.66
C ASP A 101 -3.76 -13.82 -14.84
N LEU A 102 -4.14 -13.01 -13.85
CA LEU A 102 -5.30 -13.25 -13.01
C LEU A 102 -6.63 -12.80 -13.65
N THR A 103 -6.60 -12.17 -14.82
CA THR A 103 -7.82 -11.77 -15.55
C THR A 103 -8.37 -12.90 -16.41
N ASN A 104 -7.51 -13.84 -16.82
CA ASN A 104 -7.89 -14.97 -17.65
C ASN A 104 -8.44 -16.13 -16.81
N GLY A 105 -9.70 -16.49 -17.06
CA GLY A 105 -10.38 -17.59 -16.36
C GLY A 105 -9.73 -18.97 -16.55
N LYS A 106 -9.05 -19.22 -17.68
CA LYS A 106 -8.33 -20.50 -17.91
C LYS A 106 -7.13 -20.62 -16.98
N THR A 107 -6.34 -19.55 -16.91
CA THR A 107 -5.15 -19.44 -16.05
C THR A 107 -5.53 -19.52 -14.58
N LEU A 108 -6.63 -18.88 -14.17
CA LEU A 108 -7.15 -18.98 -12.80
C LEU A 108 -7.59 -20.39 -12.42
N LYS A 109 -8.24 -21.14 -13.31
CA LYS A 109 -8.63 -22.53 -13.06
C LYS A 109 -7.39 -23.41 -12.87
N LEU A 110 -6.42 -23.28 -13.77
CA LEU A 110 -5.14 -23.97 -13.68
C LEU A 110 -4.43 -23.66 -12.36
N LEU A 111 -4.30 -22.38 -11.98
CA LEU A 111 -3.66 -21.96 -10.73
C LEU A 111 -4.40 -22.47 -9.48
N ARG A 112 -5.73 -22.58 -9.51
CA ARG A 112 -6.52 -23.08 -8.38
C ARG A 112 -6.33 -24.58 -8.16
N GLU A 113 -6.22 -25.34 -9.24
CA GLU A 113 -6.04 -26.80 -9.22
C GLU A 113 -4.55 -27.20 -9.15
N TRP A 114 -3.65 -26.23 -9.25
CA TRP A 114 -2.21 -26.49 -9.31
C TRP A 114 -1.70 -27.08 -7.99
N ASP A 115 -1.02 -28.22 -8.10
CA ASP A 115 -0.45 -29.01 -7.01
C ASP A 115 1.03 -28.71 -6.74
N GLY A 116 1.61 -27.74 -7.46
CA GLY A 116 3.03 -27.40 -7.38
C GLY A 116 3.90 -28.06 -8.45
N ASP A 117 3.33 -28.80 -9.42
CA ASP A 117 4.10 -29.39 -10.52
C ASP A 117 4.76 -28.33 -11.40
N LYS A 118 6.08 -28.47 -11.59
CA LYS A 118 6.90 -27.53 -12.37
C LYS A 118 6.58 -27.57 -13.86
N ASN A 119 6.17 -28.72 -14.40
CA ASN A 119 5.88 -28.82 -15.84
C ASN A 119 4.68 -27.96 -16.24
N SER A 120 3.71 -27.87 -15.33
CA SER A 120 2.49 -27.08 -15.48
C SER A 120 2.75 -25.56 -15.45
N MET A 121 3.93 -25.10 -14.98
CA MET A 121 4.31 -23.68 -14.99
C MET A 121 4.36 -23.09 -16.40
N SER A 122 4.81 -23.89 -17.39
CA SER A 122 4.88 -23.47 -18.80
C SER A 122 3.51 -23.16 -19.42
N ARG A 123 2.43 -23.71 -18.83
CA ARG A 123 1.05 -23.53 -19.32
C ARG A 123 0.38 -22.28 -18.73
N ILE A 124 0.94 -21.70 -17.69
CA ILE A 124 0.40 -20.53 -17.01
C ILE A 124 0.79 -19.30 -17.83
N SER A 125 -0.22 -18.59 -18.36
CA SER A 125 0.04 -17.34 -19.09
C SER A 125 0.52 -16.26 -18.13
N THR A 126 1.69 -15.68 -18.39
CA THR A 126 2.24 -14.58 -17.61
C THR A 126 2.10 -13.24 -18.34
N ILE A 127 1.94 -12.18 -17.56
CA ILE A 127 1.95 -10.79 -17.99
C ILE A 127 3.08 -10.08 -17.26
N ARG A 128 3.79 -9.21 -17.96
CA ARG A 128 4.80 -8.33 -17.37
C ARG A 128 4.13 -7.11 -16.77
N ILE A 129 4.28 -6.92 -15.45
CA ILE A 129 3.72 -5.79 -14.71
C ILE A 129 4.88 -4.92 -14.20
N GLN A 130 4.81 -3.63 -14.52
CA GLN A 130 5.77 -2.61 -14.08
C GLN A 130 5.13 -1.66 -13.09
N LYS A 131 5.94 -1.01 -12.26
CA LYS A 131 5.48 0.08 -11.40
C LYS A 131 4.92 1.21 -12.27
N PRO A 132 3.66 1.65 -12.08
CA PRO A 132 3.10 2.74 -12.85
C PRO A 132 3.91 4.02 -12.60
N THR A 133 4.28 4.70 -13.68
CA THR A 133 5.00 5.98 -13.61
C THR A 133 4.10 7.00 -12.90
N LYS A 134 4.69 7.94 -12.13
CA LYS A 134 3.92 8.98 -11.41
C LYS A 134 2.93 9.74 -12.32
N GLU A 135 3.30 9.91 -13.59
CA GLU A 135 2.47 10.54 -14.62
C GLU A 135 1.18 9.75 -14.95
N GLU A 136 1.17 8.43 -14.78
CA GLU A 136 -0.02 7.60 -14.99
C GLU A 136 -0.94 7.59 -13.78
N GLN A 137 -0.40 7.78 -12.58
CA GLN A 137 -1.18 7.84 -11.34
C GLN A 137 -2.00 9.13 -11.23
N ASP A 138 -1.51 10.23 -11.81
CA ASP A 138 -2.18 11.53 -11.83
C ASP A 138 -3.14 11.69 -13.01
N LYS A 139 -3.22 10.69 -13.92
CA LYS A 139 -4.26 10.68 -14.95
C LYS A 139 -5.61 10.63 -14.24
N PRO A 140 -6.52 11.59 -14.52
CA PRO A 140 -7.87 11.50 -13.98
C PRO A 140 -8.44 10.16 -14.44
N LYS A 141 -8.93 9.35 -13.48
CA LYS A 141 -9.62 8.10 -13.79
C LYS A 141 -10.66 8.41 -14.87
N PRO A 142 -10.69 7.65 -15.98
CA PRO A 142 -11.72 7.82 -17.00
C PRO A 142 -13.07 7.87 -16.28
N TYR A 143 -13.85 8.91 -16.53
CA TYR A 143 -15.15 9.10 -15.88
C TYR A 143 -15.94 7.79 -15.93
N ASP A 144 -16.26 7.22 -14.76
CA ASP A 144 -17.21 6.11 -14.67
C ASP A 144 -18.58 6.65 -15.12
N TRP A 145 -19.01 6.30 -16.32
CA TRP A 145 -20.31 6.71 -16.87
C TRP A 145 -21.47 5.78 -16.46
N TYR A 146 -21.36 5.09 -15.32
CA TYR A 146 -22.44 4.27 -14.74
C TYR A 146 -22.51 4.43 -13.21
#